data_AF-A0A7V5ESB8-F1
#
_entry.id   AF-A0A7V5ESB8-F1
#
_cell.length_a   1.000
_cell.length_b   1.000
_cell.length_c   1.000
_cell.angle_alpha   90.00
_cell.angle_beta   90.00
_cell.angle_gamma   90.00
#
_symmetry.space_group_name_H-M   'P 1'
#
loop_
_entity.id
_entity.type
_entity.pdbx_description
1 polymer ?
#
loop_
_entity_poly.entity_id
_entity_poly.type
_entity_poly.pdbx_seq_one_letter_code
_entity_poly.pdbx_strand_id
1 'polypeptide(L)'
;MPVRQPIEEAYLDVLQNLEFTIVQLYRQHPEMTDWDVERAMEELIRYYQALWRGKEPRAPRLKAEGQRELYEALVAMCEFRLGNATPVQWETGEELDLSIEPLTLEEVVAVLKRLRKSVRFWNKKGGIRGYLNFIDGFFPIPGE
;
A
#
# COMPACT_ATOMS: atom_id res chain seq x y z
N MET A 1 -23.89 21.08 -2.90
CA MET A 1 -22.71 20.46 -3.55
C MET A 1 -22.15 19.44 -2.58
N PRO A 2 -21.90 18.18 -2.96
CA PRO A 2 -21.31 17.24 -2.02
C PRO A 2 -19.88 17.71 -1.72
N VAL A 3 -19.57 17.82 -0.42
CA VAL A 3 -18.23 18.13 0.05
C VAL A 3 -17.32 16.97 -0.36
N ARG A 4 -16.33 17.24 -1.20
CA ARG A 4 -15.31 16.23 -1.53
C ARG A 4 -14.46 16.03 -0.28
N GLN A 5 -14.69 14.96 0.46
CA GLN A 5 -13.89 14.60 1.62
C GLN A 5 -12.42 14.40 1.19
N PRO A 6 -11.43 14.75 2.04
CA PRO A 6 -10.03 14.42 1.82
C PRO A 6 -9.83 12.90 1.62
N ILE A 7 -8.84 12.51 0.82
CA ILE A 7 -8.52 11.09 0.58
C ILE A 7 -8.20 10.38 1.91
N GLU A 8 -7.56 11.10 2.83
CA GLU A 8 -7.19 10.59 4.15
C GLU A 8 -8.40 10.24 5.03
N GLU A 9 -9.51 10.97 4.87
CA GLU A 9 -10.75 10.69 5.62
C GLU A 9 -11.56 9.59 4.94
N ALA A 10 -11.64 9.63 3.61
CA ALA A 10 -12.43 8.68 2.83
C ALA A 10 -11.81 7.27 2.73
N TYR A 11 -10.48 7.15 2.84
CA TYR A 11 -9.76 5.89 2.61
C TYR A 11 -8.74 5.60 3.72
N LEU A 12 -9.03 6.02 4.96
CA LEU A 12 -8.13 5.86 6.10
C LEU A 12 -7.73 4.39 6.32
N ASP A 13 -8.71 3.50 6.26
CA ASP A 13 -8.54 2.07 6.45
C ASP A 13 -7.65 1.44 5.35
N VAL A 14 -7.80 1.88 4.10
CA VAL A 14 -6.97 1.44 2.97
C VAL A 14 -5.54 1.95 3.15
N LEU A 15 -5.37 3.22 3.53
CA LEU A 15 -4.04 3.79 3.80
C LEU A 15 -3.35 3.03 4.92
N GLN A 16 -4.05 2.75 6.03
CA GLN A 16 -3.53 1.98 7.15
C GLN A 16 -3.16 0.55 6.75
N ASN A 17 -3.95 -0.12 5.91
CA ASN A 17 -3.61 -1.46 5.43
C ASN A 17 -2.31 -1.45 4.61
N LEU A 18 -2.14 -0.48 3.71
CA LEU A 18 -0.92 -0.37 2.90
C LEU A 18 0.29 0.02 3.77
N GLU A 19 0.12 0.91 4.74
CA GLU A 19 1.16 1.29 5.69
C GLU A 19 1.57 0.10 6.59
N PHE A 20 0.60 -0.69 7.04
CA PHE A 20 0.87 -1.92 7.78
C PHE A 20 1.69 -2.91 6.94
N THR A 21 1.31 -3.13 5.67
CA THR A 21 2.09 -3.97 4.75
C THR A 21 3.53 -3.48 4.61
N ILE A 22 3.75 -2.16 4.49
CA ILE A 22 5.10 -1.58 4.41
C ILE A 22 5.89 -1.83 5.70
N VAL A 23 5.27 -1.62 6.87
CA VAL A 23 5.93 -1.81 8.17
C VAL A 23 6.31 -3.26 8.41
N GLN A 24 5.43 -4.21 8.10
CA GLN A 24 5.73 -5.64 8.25
C GLN A 24 6.98 -6.03 7.45
N LEU A 25 7.08 -5.56 6.21
CA LEU A 25 8.24 -5.86 5.38
C LEU A 25 9.49 -5.09 5.83
N TYR A 26 9.37 -3.82 6.21
CA TYR A 26 10.51 -3.05 6.75
C TYR A 26 11.11 -3.70 8.00
N ARG A 27 10.29 -4.26 8.88
CA ARG A 27 10.77 -5.00 10.06
C ARG A 27 11.54 -6.27 9.69
N GLN A 28 11.21 -6.91 8.57
CA GLN A 28 11.93 -8.07 8.04
C GLN A 28 13.19 -7.66 7.26
N HIS A 29 13.18 -6.47 6.67
CA HIS A 29 14.26 -5.89 5.85
C HIS A 29 14.68 -4.51 6.39
N PRO A 30 15.33 -4.43 7.57
CA PRO A 30 15.67 -3.17 8.22
C PRO A 30 16.69 -2.34 7.42
N GLU A 31 17.31 -2.90 6.39
CA GLU A 31 18.14 -2.20 5.42
C GLU A 31 17.35 -1.26 4.51
N MET A 32 16.05 -1.53 4.28
CA MET A 32 15.18 -0.75 3.39
C MET A 32 15.21 0.74 3.71
N THR A 33 14.99 1.52 2.67
CA THR A 33 14.95 2.97 2.72
C THR A 33 13.64 3.49 2.16
N ASP A 34 13.32 4.75 2.44
CA ASP A 34 12.17 5.41 1.83
C ASP A 34 12.28 5.44 0.29
N TRP A 35 13.50 5.34 -0.26
CA TRP A 35 13.70 5.22 -1.70
C TRP A 35 13.19 3.89 -2.24
N ASP A 36 13.39 2.79 -1.51
CA ASP A 36 12.85 1.48 -1.89
C ASP A 36 11.32 1.50 -1.91
N VAL A 37 10.72 2.12 -0.88
CA VAL A 37 9.27 2.33 -0.81
C VAL A 37 8.80 3.19 -1.98
N GLU A 38 9.45 4.32 -2.26
CA GLU A 38 9.05 5.18 -3.37
C GLU A 38 9.14 4.45 -4.72
N ARG A 39 10.18 3.64 -4.95
CA ARG A 39 10.36 2.87 -6.19
C ARG A 39 9.26 1.84 -6.39
N ALA A 40 8.92 1.08 -5.35
CA ALA A 40 7.81 0.13 -5.40
C ALA A 40 6.49 0.86 -5.68
N MET A 41 6.23 1.98 -4.98
CA MET A 41 5.03 2.81 -5.19
C MET A 41 4.93 3.39 -6.61
N GLU A 42 6.05 3.79 -7.21
CA GLU A 42 6.09 4.27 -8.60
C GLU A 42 5.65 3.20 -9.59
N GLU A 43 6.20 1.98 -9.48
CA GLU A 43 5.81 0.87 -10.36
C GLU A 43 4.35 0.42 -10.10
N LEU A 44 3.90 0.43 -8.85
CA LEU A 44 2.52 0.07 -8.49
C LEU A 44 1.50 1.08 -9.04
N ILE A 45 1.77 2.38 -8.91
CA ILE A 45 0.93 3.43 -9.51
C ILE A 45 0.89 3.26 -11.03
N ARG A 46 2.02 2.94 -11.67
CA ARG A 46 2.10 2.73 -13.10
C ARG A 46 1.31 1.49 -13.54
N TYR A 47 1.35 0.42 -12.77
CA TYR A 47 0.59 -0.80 -12.99
C TYR A 47 -0.92 -0.53 -13.00
N TYR A 48 -1.45 0.02 -11.90
CA TYR A 48 -2.89 0.30 -11.79
C TYR A 48 -3.37 1.42 -12.72
N GLN A 49 -2.52 2.38 -13.07
CA GLN A 49 -2.85 3.35 -14.13
C GLN A 49 -2.96 2.74 -15.52
N ALA A 50 -2.21 1.67 -15.82
CA ALA A 50 -2.36 0.97 -17.08
C ALA A 50 -3.70 0.23 -17.12
N LEU A 51 -4.03 -0.51 -16.06
CA LEU A 51 -5.32 -1.20 -15.91
C LEU A 51 -6.49 -0.23 -16.01
N TRP A 52 -6.45 0.88 -15.27
CA TRP A 52 -7.50 1.91 -15.30
C TRP A 52 -7.73 2.48 -16.72
N ARG A 53 -6.70 2.51 -17.55
CA ARG A 53 -6.76 2.97 -18.94
C ARG A 53 -7.10 1.86 -19.94
N GLY A 54 -7.45 0.66 -19.47
CA GLY A 54 -7.72 -0.51 -20.31
C GLY A 54 -6.48 -1.01 -21.07
N LYS A 55 -5.28 -0.82 -20.52
CA LYS A 55 -4.01 -1.25 -21.12
C LYS A 55 -3.39 -2.37 -20.32
N GLU A 56 -2.66 -3.24 -21.01
CA GLU A 56 -1.84 -4.25 -20.36
C GLU A 56 -0.69 -3.59 -19.57
N PRO A 57 -0.57 -3.87 -18.25
CA PRO A 57 0.55 -3.37 -17.46
C PRO A 57 1.87 -3.96 -17.92
N ARG A 58 2.94 -3.16 -17.85
CA ARG A 58 4.29 -3.69 -18.09
C ARG A 58 4.85 -4.28 -16.80
N ALA A 59 5.75 -5.26 -16.94
CA ALA A 59 6.50 -5.79 -15.81
C ALA A 59 7.22 -4.66 -15.03
N PRO A 60 7.21 -4.72 -13.69
CA PRO A 60 7.87 -3.74 -12.84
C PRO A 60 9.39 -3.80 -13.02
N ARG A 61 10.06 -2.64 -12.94
CA ARG A 61 11.52 -2.53 -13.11
C ARG A 61 12.23 -2.40 -11.76
N LEU A 62 12.15 -3.45 -10.94
CA LEU A 62 12.66 -3.46 -9.55
C LEU A 62 13.88 -4.38 -9.44
N LYS A 63 15.00 -3.83 -8.97
CA LYS A 63 16.31 -4.51 -8.95
C LYS A 63 16.62 -5.13 -7.59
N ALA A 64 16.31 -4.42 -6.51
CA ALA A 64 16.52 -4.93 -5.16
C ALA A 64 15.42 -5.92 -4.78
N GLU A 65 15.76 -6.88 -3.93
CA GLU A 65 14.84 -7.91 -3.44
C GLU A 65 13.72 -7.31 -2.61
N GLY A 66 14.03 -6.53 -1.57
CA GLY A 66 13.01 -5.85 -0.75
C GLY A 66 12.08 -4.91 -1.53
N GLN A 67 12.51 -4.39 -2.69
CA GLN A 67 11.61 -3.63 -3.59
C GLN A 67 10.58 -4.53 -4.27
N ARG A 68 11.01 -5.70 -4.75
CA ARG A 68 10.12 -6.67 -5.42
C ARG A 68 9.13 -7.24 -4.42
N GLU A 69 9.60 -7.66 -3.25
CA GLU A 69 8.73 -8.19 -2.19
C GLU A 69 7.72 -7.13 -1.73
N LEU A 70 8.15 -5.88 -1.56
CA LEU A 70 7.24 -4.79 -1.23
C LEU A 70 6.18 -4.58 -2.30
N TYR A 71 6.60 -4.56 -3.57
CA TYR A 71 5.69 -4.41 -4.69
C TYR A 71 4.65 -5.54 -4.72
N GLU A 72 5.08 -6.79 -4.58
CA GLU A 72 4.19 -7.96 -4.60
C GLU A 72 3.20 -7.94 -3.43
N ALA A 73 3.66 -7.63 -2.21
CA ALA A 73 2.81 -7.52 -1.03
C ALA A 73 1.77 -6.40 -1.17
N LEU A 74 2.16 -5.25 -1.74
CA LEU A 74 1.24 -4.15 -2.00
C LEU A 74 0.25 -4.44 -3.13
N VAL A 75 0.67 -5.17 -4.18
CA VAL A 75 -0.26 -5.68 -5.21
C VAL A 75 -1.31 -6.57 -4.56
N ALA A 76 -0.91 -7.54 -3.74
CA ALA A 76 -1.85 -8.43 -3.06
C ALA A 76 -2.88 -7.66 -2.20
N MET A 77 -2.43 -6.64 -1.47
CA MET A 77 -3.33 -5.78 -0.69
C MET A 77 -4.27 -4.94 -1.59
N CYS A 78 -3.78 -4.40 -2.70
CA CYS A 78 -4.61 -3.69 -3.65
C CYS A 78 -5.64 -4.60 -4.33
N GLU A 79 -5.27 -5.83 -4.72
CA GLU A 79 -6.21 -6.81 -5.28
C GLU A 79 -7.28 -7.24 -4.27
N PHE A 80 -6.91 -7.37 -2.99
CA PHE A 80 -7.87 -7.56 -1.91
C PHE A 80 -8.87 -6.41 -1.83
N ARG A 81 -8.38 -5.16 -1.88
CA ARG A 81 -9.23 -3.97 -1.85
C ARG A 81 -10.05 -3.75 -3.13
N LEU A 82 -9.64 -4.32 -4.25
CA LEU A 82 -10.44 -4.37 -5.49
C LEU A 82 -11.52 -5.47 -5.45
N GLY A 83 -11.54 -6.31 -4.41
CA GLY A 83 -12.44 -7.47 -4.33
C GLY A 83 -12.05 -8.63 -5.26
N ASN A 84 -10.81 -8.62 -5.79
CA ASN A 84 -10.29 -9.67 -6.68
C ASN A 84 -9.61 -10.81 -5.89
N ALA A 85 -9.25 -10.58 -4.63
CA ALA A 85 -8.68 -11.62 -3.78
C ALA A 85 -9.78 -12.59 -3.31
N THR A 86 -9.48 -13.88 -3.33
CA THR A 86 -10.35 -14.90 -2.74
C THR A 86 -10.46 -14.66 -1.23
N PRO A 87 -11.66 -14.71 -0.63
CA PRO A 87 -11.80 -14.60 0.82
C PRO A 87 -10.88 -15.62 1.51
N VAL A 88 -10.07 -15.15 2.45
CA VAL A 88 -9.29 -16.04 3.31
C VAL A 88 -10.31 -16.82 4.15
N GLN A 89 -10.50 -18.10 3.85
CA GLN A 89 -11.22 -19.02 4.73
C GLN A 89 -10.39 -19.15 6.00
N TRP A 90 -10.80 -18.49 7.07
CA TRP A 90 -10.24 -18.73 8.39
C TRP A 90 -10.80 -20.04 8.92
N GLU A 91 -9.97 -20.76 9.68
CA GLU A 91 -10.12 -22.19 10.02
C GLU A 91 -11.39 -22.56 10.82
N THR A 92 -12.20 -21.60 11.23
CA THR A 92 -13.43 -21.83 12.03
C THR A 92 -14.70 -21.93 11.18
N GLY A 93 -14.66 -21.53 9.90
CA GLY A 93 -15.80 -21.62 8.99
C GLY A 93 -16.96 -20.65 9.24
N GLU A 94 -16.85 -19.62 10.07
CA GLU A 94 -17.86 -18.53 10.01
C GLU A 94 -17.48 -17.54 8.91
N GLU A 95 -18.42 -17.06 8.10
CA GLU A 95 -18.11 -15.94 7.21
C GLU A 95 -18.03 -14.67 8.06
N LEU A 96 -16.83 -14.13 8.27
CA LEU A 96 -16.74 -12.75 8.74
C LEU A 96 -17.32 -11.89 7.63
N ASP A 97 -18.48 -11.27 7.87
CA ASP A 97 -19.02 -10.20 7.04
C ASP A 97 -18.11 -8.97 7.18
N LEU A 98 -16.94 -9.06 6.58
CA LEU A 98 -16.09 -7.92 6.27
C LEU A 98 -16.72 -7.29 5.05
N SER A 99 -17.85 -6.61 5.21
CA SER A 99 -18.51 -5.82 4.15
C SER A 99 -17.58 -4.67 3.72
N ILE A 100 -16.47 -5.01 3.07
CA ILE A 100 -15.45 -4.12 2.56
C ILE A 100 -15.94 -3.77 1.17
N GLU A 101 -16.37 -2.51 1.03
CA GLU A 101 -16.73 -1.98 -0.27
C GLU A 101 -15.49 -2.06 -1.19
N PRO A 102 -15.58 -2.76 -2.34
CA PRO A 102 -14.47 -2.84 -3.27
C PRO A 102 -14.16 -1.46 -3.84
N LEU A 103 -12.87 -1.10 -3.84
CA LEU A 103 -12.39 0.09 -4.51
C LEU A 103 -12.47 -0.10 -6.02
N THR A 104 -12.61 1.02 -6.72
CA THR A 104 -12.33 1.12 -8.15
C THR A 104 -10.83 1.28 -8.40
N LEU A 105 -10.39 0.99 -9.63
CA LEU A 105 -9.01 1.23 -10.06
C LEU A 105 -8.60 2.71 -9.92
N GLU A 106 -9.52 3.64 -10.13
CA GLU A 106 -9.25 5.07 -9.97
C GLU A 106 -8.94 5.43 -8.52
N GLU A 107 -9.71 4.88 -7.58
CA GLU A 107 -9.54 5.08 -6.14
C GLU A 107 -8.23 4.47 -5.65
N VAL A 108 -7.89 3.26 -6.08
CA VAL A 108 -6.58 2.64 -5.81
C VAL A 108 -5.45 3.57 -6.27
N VAL A 109 -5.51 4.09 -7.50
CA VAL A 109 -4.51 5.03 -8.01
C VAL A 109 -4.45 6.33 -7.17
N ALA A 110 -5.58 6.83 -6.70
CA ALA A 110 -5.65 8.03 -5.87
C ALA A 110 -5.00 7.81 -4.49
N VAL A 111 -5.33 6.70 -3.83
CA VAL A 111 -4.76 6.29 -2.55
C VAL A 111 -3.25 6.10 -2.67
N LEU A 112 -2.78 5.36 -3.68
CA LEU A 112 -1.35 5.13 -3.90
C LEU A 112 -0.57 6.44 -4.15
N LYS A 113 -1.14 7.38 -4.93
CA LYS A 113 -0.54 8.71 -5.12
C LYS A 113 -0.46 9.49 -3.81
N ARG A 114 -1.48 9.39 -2.96
CA ARG A 114 -1.49 10.06 -1.66
C ARG A 114 -0.45 9.48 -0.71
N LEU A 115 -0.33 8.15 -0.68
CA LEU A 115 0.68 7.45 0.12
C LEU A 115 2.10 7.81 -0.34
N ARG A 116 2.36 7.77 -1.66
CA ARG A 116 3.65 8.21 -2.21
C ARG A 116 3.99 9.67 -1.87
N LYS A 117 2.99 10.56 -1.80
CA LYS A 117 3.20 11.94 -1.33
C LYS A 117 3.64 11.97 0.14
N SER A 118 3.09 11.10 0.98
CA SER A 118 3.51 10.91 2.37
C SER A 118 4.97 10.46 2.46
N VAL A 119 5.34 9.43 1.68
CA VAL A 119 6.72 8.90 1.62
C VAL A 119 7.71 10.03 1.32
N ARG A 120 7.47 10.81 0.26
CA ARG A 120 8.35 11.92 -0.10
C ARG A 120 8.40 13.03 0.95
N PHE A 121 7.28 13.34 1.58
CA PHE A 121 7.21 14.37 2.61
C PHE A 121 8.09 13.99 3.80
N TRP A 122 7.93 12.77 4.31
CA TRP A 122 8.68 12.29 5.46
C TRP A 122 10.13 11.98 5.13
N ASN A 123 10.44 11.49 3.93
CA ASN A 123 11.81 11.36 3.45
C ASN A 123 12.55 12.71 3.46
N LYS A 124 11.88 13.78 2.97
CA LYS A 124 12.46 15.13 3.00
C LYS A 124 12.66 15.64 4.43
N LYS A 125 11.80 15.26 5.38
CA LYS A 125 11.82 15.76 6.76
C LYS A 125 12.75 14.95 7.67
N GLY A 126 12.85 13.65 7.47
CA GLY A 126 13.53 12.69 8.36
C GLY A 126 14.69 11.92 7.71
N GLY A 127 15.07 12.26 6.47
CA GLY A 127 16.19 11.64 5.78
C GLY A 127 15.84 10.29 5.14
N ILE A 128 16.85 9.45 4.95
CA ILE A 128 16.78 8.23 4.12
C ILE A 128 15.75 7.19 4.58
N ARG A 129 15.34 7.22 5.86
CA ARG A 129 14.28 6.37 6.47
C ARG A 129 13.24 7.20 7.21
N GLY A 130 13.10 8.47 6.86
CA GLY A 130 12.21 9.40 7.55
C GLY A 130 10.74 8.95 7.53
N TYR A 131 10.28 8.39 6.41
CA TYR A 131 8.94 7.84 6.30
C TYR A 131 8.80 6.52 7.06
N LEU A 132 9.70 5.57 6.84
CA LEU A 132 9.66 4.26 7.50
C LEU A 132 9.66 4.38 9.03
N ASN A 133 10.55 5.21 9.59
CA ASN A 133 10.61 5.46 11.03
C ASN A 133 9.36 6.19 11.56
N PHE A 134 8.75 7.06 10.73
CA PHE A 134 7.51 7.73 11.11
C PHE A 134 6.36 6.73 11.23
N ILE A 135 6.14 5.89 10.21
CA ILE A 135 5.00 4.96 10.21
C ILE A 135 5.17 3.78 11.19
N ASP A 136 6.39 3.30 11.39
CA ASP A 136 6.66 2.16 12.28
C ASP A 136 6.19 2.41 13.73
N GLY A 137 6.30 3.66 14.19
CA GLY A 137 5.85 4.07 15.53
C GLY A 137 4.33 4.06 15.76
N PHE A 138 3.52 3.83 14.72
CA PHE A 138 2.06 3.73 14.84
C PHE A 138 1.53 2.29 14.89
N PHE A 139 2.39 1.28 14.71
CA PHE A 139 1.96 -0.11 14.68
C PHE A 139 2.60 -0.92 15.82
N PRO A 140 1.82 -1.79 16.49
CA PRO A 140 2.31 -2.58 17.61
C PRO A 140 3.46 -3.49 17.18
N ILE A 141 4.39 -3.74 18.11
CA ILE A 141 5.47 -4.71 17.92
C ILE A 141 4.86 -6.11 18.12
N PRO A 142 5.03 -7.07 17.19
CA PRO A 142 4.49 -8.41 17.37
C PRO A 142 5.09 -9.06 18.62
N GLY A 143 4.26 -9.42 19.59
CA GLY A 143 4.67 -10.12 20.82
C GLY A 143 4.78 -9.26 22.08
N GLU A 144 4.37 -7.98 22.03
CA GLU A 144 4.08 -7.15 23.22
C GLU A 144 2.58 -7.13 23.56
#